data_AF-A0A0C9RQX5-F1
#
_entry.id   AF-A0A0C9RQX5-F1
#
_cell.length_a   1.000
_cell.length_b   1.000
_cell.length_c   1.000
_cell.angle_alpha   90.00
_cell.angle_beta   90.00
_cell.angle_gamma   90.00
#
_symmetry.space_group_name_H-M   'P 1'
#
loop_
_entity.id
_entity.type
_entity.pdbx_description
1 polymer ?
#
loop_
_entity_poly.entity_id
_entity_poly.type
_entity_poly.pdbx_seq_one_letter_code
_entity_poly.pdbx_strand_id
1 'polypeptide(L)'
;MLKPELKSAFKTVYVNCTTMKSAGTIYGKIIQELGIDMPKSGKNNKAVIEKHLICSHKMILLVLDEIDQLESKRQSVLYSIFEWPSIPKSKILLVGIANALDLTDRILPRLQARCELKPKLMHFAPYTKGQIVEIISERLKEAGVEEIFTGMAMQMLAGKVAAISGDVRRALDISRRVVELAESQKSQVLQPAVDNQNNGGSPKKVMPAVEKPVDLKEVVTVLNGVYGGSQNIEKEEDTFPLQQKLLLCSLMLILNKGRNKDVTVGKLHEVYKKVCKKRNILAVDISEFVGVCSLIETRGILRITGKKEPRLCKVNLQWDQEEFGAALQDKNMMADIINDTSCL
;
A
#
# COMPACT_ATOMS: atom_id res chain seq x y z
N MET A 1 11.25 17.00 20.63
CA MET A 1 12.65 17.03 21.14
C MET A 1 12.65 16.62 22.62
N LEU A 2 13.45 15.63 23.03
CA LEU A 2 13.58 15.24 24.44
C LEU A 2 14.27 16.35 25.25
N LYS A 3 13.71 16.70 26.42
CA LYS A 3 14.30 17.67 27.35
C LYS A 3 15.75 17.27 27.71
N PRO A 4 16.70 18.22 27.77
CA PRO A 4 18.13 17.93 27.97
C PRO A 4 18.44 17.23 29.29
N GLU A 5 17.60 17.42 30.31
CA GLU A 5 17.74 16.78 31.63
C GLU A 5 17.55 15.25 31.55
N LEU A 6 16.57 14.76 30.78
CA LEU A 6 16.32 13.33 30.59
C LEU A 6 17.48 12.66 29.83
N LYS A 7 18.10 13.35 28.87
CA LYS A 7 19.22 12.82 28.08
C LYS A 7 20.46 12.49 28.92
N SER A 8 20.66 13.13 30.07
CA SER A 8 21.81 12.83 30.94
C SER A 8 21.59 11.59 31.83
N ALA A 9 20.32 11.27 32.12
CA ALA A 9 19.92 10.26 33.10
C ALA A 9 19.88 8.83 32.54
N PHE A 10 19.56 8.66 31.25
CA PHE A 10 19.51 7.34 30.60
C PHE A 10 20.17 7.35 29.22
N LYS A 11 20.70 6.19 28.85
CA LYS A 11 21.21 5.93 27.50
C LYS A 11 20.08 5.46 26.62
N THR A 12 19.75 6.19 25.57
CA THR A 12 18.76 5.77 24.57
C THR A 12 19.44 4.99 23.45
N VAL A 13 18.88 3.82 23.13
CA VAL A 13 19.28 2.99 21.99
C VAL A 13 18.04 2.81 21.13
N TYR A 14 18.12 3.22 19.87
CA TYR A 14 17.05 3.04 18.89
C TYR A 14 17.52 2.09 17.81
N VAL A 15 16.74 1.04 17.54
CA VAL A 15 17.03 0.03 16.53
C VAL A 15 15.79 -0.17 15.66
N ASN A 16 15.94 0.02 14.35
CA ASN A 16 14.90 -0.30 13.39
C ASN A 16 15.11 -1.72 12.84
N CYS A 17 14.14 -2.60 13.08
CA CYS A 17 14.26 -4.02 12.77
C CYS A 17 14.09 -4.34 11.28
N THR A 18 13.50 -3.46 10.47
CA THR A 18 13.37 -3.63 9.01
C THR A 18 14.70 -3.74 8.28
N THR A 19 15.72 -3.07 8.79
CA THR A 19 17.04 -3.03 8.18
C THR A 19 17.79 -4.36 8.28
N MET A 20 17.25 -5.32 9.05
CA MET A 20 17.93 -6.56 9.39
C MET A 20 17.47 -7.73 8.49
N LYS A 21 18.43 -8.44 7.91
CA LYS A 21 18.16 -9.65 7.09
C LYS A 21 17.81 -10.88 7.94
N SER A 22 18.20 -10.90 9.21
CA SER A 22 17.97 -12.01 10.12
C SER A 22 17.79 -11.49 11.54
N ALA A 23 16.84 -12.09 12.28
CA ALA A 23 16.58 -11.76 13.67
C ALA A 23 17.82 -11.92 14.57
N GLY A 24 18.77 -12.80 14.23
CA GLY A 24 19.99 -13.00 15.02
C GLY A 24 20.98 -11.82 14.95
N THR A 25 20.92 -11.00 13.90
CA THR A 25 21.84 -9.87 13.70
C THR A 25 21.54 -8.71 14.66
N ILE A 26 20.35 -8.68 15.29
CA ILE A 26 19.93 -7.63 16.21
C ILE A 26 20.87 -7.47 17.40
N TYR A 27 21.38 -8.58 17.95
CA TYR A 27 22.30 -8.52 19.08
C TYR A 27 23.59 -7.79 18.72
N GLY A 28 24.11 -7.98 17.50
CA GLY A 28 25.29 -7.25 17.03
C GLY A 28 25.03 -5.75 16.90
N LYS A 29 23.83 -5.38 16.40
CA LYS A 29 23.45 -3.97 16.27
C LYS A 29 23.26 -3.30 17.62
N ILE A 30 22.63 -3.98 18.57
CA ILE A 30 22.48 -3.47 19.95
C ILE A 30 23.85 -3.28 20.61
N ILE A 31 24.79 -4.22 20.44
CA ILE A 31 26.16 -4.09 20.97
C ILE A 31 26.88 -2.86 20.37
N GLN A 32 26.72 -2.65 19.06
CA GLN A 32 27.28 -1.49 18.36
C GLN A 32 26.73 -0.17 18.91
N GLU A 33 25.41 -0.06 19.08
CA GLU A 33 24.77 1.15 19.64
C GLU A 33 25.08 1.34 21.13
N LEU A 34 25.31 0.24 21.86
CA LEU A 34 25.76 0.28 23.24
C LEU A 34 27.26 0.63 23.36
N GLY A 35 28.03 0.64 22.28
CA GLY A 35 29.46 0.97 22.29
C GLY A 35 30.30 -0.05 23.06
N ILE A 36 29.89 -1.32 23.05
CA ILE A 36 30.62 -2.42 23.67
C ILE A 36 31.55 -3.04 22.62
N ASP A 37 32.78 -3.41 23.01
CA ASP A 37 33.72 -4.08 22.11
C ASP A 37 33.12 -5.39 21.54
N MET A 38 32.99 -5.42 20.22
CA MET A 38 32.41 -6.56 19.51
C MET A 38 33.30 -7.80 19.63
N PRO A 39 32.78 -8.96 20.06
CA PRO A 39 33.53 -10.21 19.99
C PRO A 39 33.72 -10.61 18.52
N LYS A 40 34.93 -11.05 18.15
CA LYS A 40 35.31 -11.48 16.78
C LYS A 40 34.51 -12.67 16.23
N SER A 41 33.64 -13.29 17.03
CA SER A 41 32.80 -14.42 16.66
C SER A 41 31.35 -14.16 17.07
N GLY A 42 30.45 -14.03 16.10
CA GLY A 42 29.04 -13.66 16.29
C GLY A 42 28.17 -14.67 17.07
N LYS A 43 28.76 -15.72 17.66
CA LYS A 43 28.03 -16.78 18.38
C LYS A 43 27.70 -16.43 19.84
N ASN A 44 28.34 -15.41 20.44
CA ASN A 44 28.17 -15.09 21.87
C ASN A 44 27.56 -13.71 22.16
N ASN A 45 26.98 -13.04 21.16
CA ASN A 45 26.48 -11.66 21.30
C ASN A 45 25.41 -11.53 22.40
N LYS A 46 24.53 -12.53 22.57
CA LYS A 46 23.52 -12.56 23.65
C LYS A 46 24.17 -12.50 25.04
N ALA A 47 25.17 -13.35 25.30
CA ALA A 47 25.83 -13.43 26.59
C ALA A 47 26.62 -12.15 26.94
N VAL A 48 27.17 -11.46 25.93
CA VAL A 48 27.86 -10.18 26.11
C VAL A 48 26.89 -9.10 26.58
N ILE A 49 25.70 -9.03 25.97
CA ILE A 49 24.64 -8.09 26.35
C ILE A 49 24.19 -8.39 27.79
N GLU A 50 23.88 -9.65 28.11
CA GLU A 50 23.44 -10.04 29.45
C GLU A 50 24.48 -9.69 30.52
N LYS A 51 25.77 -9.94 30.24
CA LYS A 51 26.86 -9.53 31.15
C LYS A 51 26.91 -8.01 31.35
N HIS A 52 26.72 -7.24 30.28
CA HIS A 52 26.69 -5.78 30.36
C HIS A 52 25.49 -5.26 31.16
N LEU A 53 24.33 -5.91 31.03
CA LEU A 53 23.11 -5.58 31.77
C LEU A 53 23.18 -5.93 33.26
N ILE A 54 24.03 -6.90 33.65
CA ILE A 54 24.25 -7.26 35.06
C ILE A 54 25.30 -6.35 35.73
N CYS A 55 26.24 -5.82 34.94
CA CYS A 55 27.23 -4.85 35.42
C CYS A 55 26.59 -3.50 35.78
N SER A 56 27.24 -2.69 36.61
CA SER A 56 26.73 -1.36 36.98
C SER A 56 26.67 -0.46 35.74
N HIS A 57 25.46 -0.28 35.20
CA HIS A 57 25.21 0.53 34.01
C HIS A 57 24.17 1.63 34.30
N LYS A 58 24.25 2.73 33.54
CA LYS A 58 23.19 3.75 33.53
C LYS A 58 21.90 3.15 32.96
N MET A 59 20.73 3.66 33.35
CA MET A 59 19.46 3.18 32.81
C MET A 59 19.48 3.22 31.27
N ILE A 60 19.04 2.14 30.61
CA ILE A 60 19.03 2.01 29.15
C ILE A 60 17.58 2.02 28.68
N LEU A 61 17.23 2.94 27.78
CA LEU A 61 15.96 2.92 27.05
C LEU A 61 16.22 2.29 25.68
N LEU A 62 15.76 1.06 25.49
CA LEU A 62 15.86 0.34 24.22
C LEU A 62 14.53 0.47 23.46
N VAL A 63 14.56 1.17 22.33
CA VAL A 63 13.42 1.30 21.43
C VAL A 63 13.66 0.40 20.22
N LEU A 64 12.79 -0.59 20.03
CA LEU A 64 12.77 -1.49 18.89
C LEU A 64 11.60 -1.10 17.98
N ASP A 65 11.92 -0.57 16.81
CA ASP A 65 10.94 -0.21 15.80
C ASP A 65 10.68 -1.39 14.85
N GLU A 66 9.43 -1.55 14.41
CA GLU A 66 8.95 -2.67 13.61
C GLU A 66 9.39 -4.06 14.15
N ILE A 67 9.15 -4.29 15.44
CA ILE A 67 9.58 -5.49 16.16
C ILE A 67 8.94 -6.79 15.62
N ASP A 68 7.84 -6.69 14.87
CA ASP A 68 7.19 -7.78 14.15
C ASP A 68 8.10 -8.43 13.09
N GLN A 69 9.07 -7.67 12.54
CA GLN A 69 10.07 -8.20 11.61
C GLN A 69 11.03 -9.22 12.26
N LEU A 70 11.11 -9.26 13.60
CA LEU A 70 11.93 -10.24 14.33
C LEU A 70 11.19 -11.57 14.56
N GLU A 71 9.95 -11.70 14.08
CA GLU A 71 9.19 -12.95 14.15
C GLU A 71 9.94 -14.07 13.40
N SER A 72 10.13 -15.20 14.07
CA SER A 72 10.77 -16.39 13.50
C SER A 72 10.08 -17.63 14.03
N LYS A 73 10.22 -18.79 13.36
CA LYS A 73 9.52 -20.04 13.73
C LYS A 73 9.68 -20.45 15.21
N ARG A 74 10.80 -20.10 15.85
CA ARG A 74 11.08 -20.43 17.26
C ARG A 74 10.98 -19.22 18.19
N GLN A 75 10.82 -18.01 17.64
CA GLN A 75 10.66 -16.74 18.37
C GLN A 75 11.76 -16.48 19.42
N SER A 76 12.91 -17.16 19.34
CA SER A 76 13.92 -17.20 20.40
C SER A 76 14.55 -15.84 20.68
N VAL A 77 14.64 -15.02 19.64
CA VAL A 77 15.18 -13.65 19.73
C VAL A 77 14.24 -12.75 20.53
N LEU A 78 12.95 -12.75 20.20
CA LEU A 78 11.95 -11.95 20.90
C LEU A 78 11.89 -12.34 22.38
N TYR A 79 11.77 -13.64 22.70
CA TYR A 79 11.78 -14.10 24.09
C TYR A 79 13.02 -13.62 24.85
N SER A 80 14.22 -13.72 24.25
CA SER A 80 15.45 -13.29 24.89
C SER A 80 15.47 -11.78 25.19
N ILE A 81 14.95 -10.96 24.28
CA ILE A 81 14.90 -9.50 24.43
C ILE A 81 13.91 -9.10 25.53
N PHE A 82 12.74 -9.73 25.56
CA PHE A 82 11.72 -9.47 26.58
C PHE A 82 12.11 -10.03 27.96
N GLU A 83 13.08 -10.95 28.04
CA GLU A 83 13.64 -11.44 29.30
C GLU A 83 14.62 -10.45 29.95
N TRP A 84 15.24 -9.54 29.19
CA TRP A 84 16.25 -8.61 29.71
C TRP A 84 15.79 -7.68 30.85
N PRO A 85 14.54 -7.15 30.86
CA PRO A 85 14.01 -6.42 32.00
C PRO A 85 13.87 -7.26 33.28
N SER A 86 13.72 -8.58 33.15
CA SER A 86 13.58 -9.50 34.30
C SER A 86 14.91 -9.91 34.92
N ILE A 87 16.05 -9.59 34.29
CA ILE A 87 17.38 -9.93 34.80
C ILE A 87 17.65 -9.11 36.08
N PRO A 88 18.09 -9.73 37.19
CA PRO A 88 18.40 -9.00 38.42
C PRO A 88 19.53 -7.99 38.19
N LYS A 89 19.36 -6.76 38.71
CA LYS A 89 20.26 -5.58 38.54
C LYS A 89 20.21 -4.90 37.16
N SER A 90 19.48 -5.45 36.20
CA SER A 90 19.22 -4.82 34.91
C SER A 90 18.40 -3.55 35.08
N LYS A 91 18.87 -2.44 34.51
CA LYS A 91 18.13 -1.17 34.44
C LYS A 91 17.74 -0.86 33.00
N ILE A 92 17.06 -1.80 32.33
CA ILE A 92 16.61 -1.65 30.95
C ILE A 92 15.11 -1.40 30.88
N LEU A 93 14.71 -0.41 30.09
CA LEU A 93 13.34 -0.14 29.69
C LEU A 93 13.21 -0.46 28.20
N LEU A 94 12.40 -1.46 27.88
CA LEU A 94 12.14 -1.89 26.51
C LEU A 94 10.84 -1.24 25.99
N VAL A 95 10.90 -0.62 24.82
CA VAL A 95 9.74 -0.14 24.06
C VAL A 95 9.77 -0.81 22.70
N GLY A 96 8.77 -1.65 22.42
CA GLY A 96 8.58 -2.27 21.11
C GLY A 96 7.47 -1.56 20.35
N ILE A 97 7.73 -1.14 19.11
CA ILE A 97 6.74 -0.59 18.19
C ILE A 97 6.43 -1.68 17.16
N ALA A 98 5.16 -2.03 17.04
CA ALA A 98 4.68 -3.07 16.13
C ALA A 98 3.40 -2.59 15.44
N ASN A 99 3.16 -3.05 14.20
CA ASN A 99 1.89 -2.80 13.51
C ASN A 99 0.79 -3.76 13.96
N ALA A 100 1.16 -5.00 14.29
CA ALA A 100 0.25 -6.02 14.75
C ALA A 100 -0.03 -5.89 16.26
N LEU A 101 -1.29 -5.61 16.63
CA LEU A 101 -1.71 -5.50 18.04
C LEU A 101 -1.74 -6.86 18.74
N ASP A 102 -1.97 -7.93 18.00
CA ASP A 102 -2.00 -9.31 18.47
C ASP A 102 -0.59 -9.92 18.63
N LEU A 103 0.47 -9.14 18.38
CA LEU A 103 1.85 -9.62 18.45
C LEU A 103 2.15 -10.30 19.79
N THR A 104 1.80 -9.68 20.90
CA THR A 104 2.11 -10.23 22.23
C THR A 104 1.28 -11.46 22.57
N ASP A 105 0.06 -11.55 22.03
CA ASP A 105 -0.88 -12.62 22.34
C ASP A 105 -0.63 -13.86 21.46
N ARG A 106 -0.29 -13.63 20.18
CA ARG A 106 0.04 -14.67 19.21
C ARG A 106 1.47 -15.18 19.35
N ILE A 107 2.43 -14.29 19.56
CA ILE A 107 3.86 -14.60 19.46
C ILE A 107 4.48 -14.86 20.83
N LEU A 108 3.93 -14.30 21.92
CA LEU A 108 4.55 -14.38 23.23
C LEU A 108 3.64 -14.97 24.34
N PRO A 109 2.92 -16.09 24.10
CA PRO A 109 2.04 -16.69 25.10
C PRO A 109 2.81 -17.13 26.36
N ARG A 110 4.09 -17.51 26.24
CA ARG A 110 4.91 -17.90 27.41
C ARG A 110 5.27 -16.72 28.31
N LEU A 111 5.29 -15.50 27.78
CA LEU A 111 5.53 -14.30 28.58
C LEU A 111 4.28 -13.91 29.38
N GLN A 112 3.09 -14.19 28.86
CA GLN A 112 1.83 -13.95 29.57
C GLN A 112 1.70 -14.81 30.85
N ALA A 113 2.38 -15.95 30.91
CA ALA A 113 2.38 -16.83 32.08
C ALA A 113 3.16 -16.25 33.28
N ARG A 114 4.07 -15.29 33.05
CA ARG A 114 4.85 -14.63 34.10
C ARG A 114 4.43 -13.18 34.21
N CYS A 115 3.75 -12.82 35.30
CA CYS A 115 3.22 -11.47 35.50
C CYS A 115 4.31 -10.38 35.42
N GLU A 116 5.54 -10.69 35.81
CA GLU A 116 6.71 -9.79 35.78
C GLU A 116 7.23 -9.49 34.37
N LEU A 117 6.94 -10.36 33.39
CA LEU A 117 7.42 -10.27 32.01
C LEU A 117 6.32 -9.80 31.04
N LYS A 118 5.12 -9.50 31.56
CA LYS A 118 4.00 -9.04 30.74
C LYS A 118 4.24 -7.57 30.31
N PRO A 119 4.42 -7.29 29.01
CA PRO A 119 4.58 -5.92 28.55
C PRO A 119 3.28 -5.13 28.74
N LYS A 120 3.41 -3.83 29.06
CA LYS A 120 2.28 -2.90 29.05
C LYS A 120 1.96 -2.54 27.60
N LEU A 121 0.77 -2.88 27.14
CA LEU A 121 0.30 -2.56 25.79
C LEU A 121 -0.24 -1.12 25.76
N MET A 122 0.20 -0.35 24.76
CA MET A 122 -0.31 0.97 24.44
C MET A 122 -0.78 0.95 23.00
N HIS A 123 -2.10 0.96 22.79
CA HIS A 123 -2.68 0.94 21.46
C HIS A 123 -2.81 2.37 20.91
N PHE A 124 -2.22 2.60 19.74
CA PHE A 124 -2.46 3.80 18.95
C PHE A 124 -3.57 3.49 17.94
N ALA A 125 -4.77 4.01 18.22
CA ALA A 125 -5.91 3.88 17.32
C ALA A 125 -5.68 4.68 16.03
N PRO A 126 -6.27 4.25 14.90
CA PRO A 126 -6.24 5.01 13.67
C PRO A 126 -6.86 6.41 13.87
N TYR A 127 -6.38 7.39 13.10
CA TYR A 127 -6.82 8.77 13.27
C TYR A 127 -8.28 8.96 12.87
N THR A 128 -9.01 9.72 13.68
CA THR A 128 -10.37 10.16 13.37
C THR A 128 -10.37 11.27 12.33
N LYS A 129 -11.51 11.48 11.65
CA LYS A 129 -11.69 12.58 10.70
C LYS A 129 -11.26 13.93 11.29
N GLY A 130 -11.66 14.23 12.52
CA GLY A 130 -11.32 15.49 13.20
C GLY A 130 -9.82 15.67 13.38
N GLN A 131 -9.13 14.62 13.87
CA GLN A 131 -7.68 14.63 14.06
C GLN A 131 -6.93 14.80 12.73
N ILE A 132 -7.38 14.17 11.65
CA ILE A 132 -6.74 14.32 10.33
C ILE A 132 -6.88 15.77 9.82
N VAL A 133 -8.06 16.38 9.97
CA VAL A 133 -8.29 17.80 9.60
C VAL A 133 -7.37 18.70 10.42
N GLU A 134 -7.28 18.47 11.73
CA GLU A 134 -6.43 19.26 12.63
C GLU A 134 -4.95 19.14 12.25
N ILE A 135 -4.45 17.92 12.02
CA ILE A 135 -3.06 17.69 11.60
C ILE A 135 -2.75 18.40 10.28
N ILE A 136 -3.62 18.29 9.27
CA ILE A 136 -3.41 18.94 7.98
C ILE A 136 -3.45 20.47 8.14
N SER A 137 -4.41 20.99 8.91
CA SER A 137 -4.54 22.43 9.16
C SER A 137 -3.31 23.00 9.87
N GLU A 138 -2.80 22.30 10.90
CA GLU A 138 -1.60 22.73 11.62
C GLU A 138 -0.36 22.75 10.71
N ARG A 139 -0.21 21.75 9.83
CA ARG A 139 0.86 21.72 8.83
C ARG A 139 0.77 22.85 7.80
N LEU A 140 -0.43 23.17 7.33
CA LEU A 140 -0.66 24.28 6.40
C LEU A 140 -0.37 25.63 7.09
N LYS A 141 -0.73 25.75 8.36
CA LYS A 141 -0.44 26.91 9.20
C LYS A 141 1.05 27.12 9.43
N GLU A 142 1.79 26.06 9.74
CA GLU A 142 3.27 26.10 9.86
C GLU A 142 3.94 26.62 8.58
N ALA A 143 3.37 26.28 7.42
CA ALA A 143 3.84 26.71 6.11
C ALA A 143 3.26 28.06 5.64
N GLY A 144 2.31 28.66 6.38
CA GLY A 144 1.67 29.93 6.03
C GLY A 144 0.72 29.86 4.83
N VAL A 145 0.17 28.69 4.52
CA VAL A 145 -0.63 28.42 3.31
C VAL A 145 -2.02 27.85 3.63
N GLU A 146 -2.69 28.43 4.63
CA GLU A 146 -4.01 27.97 5.09
C GLU A 146 -5.09 28.07 3.99
N GLU A 147 -4.95 29.02 3.05
CA GLU A 147 -5.96 29.27 2.01
C GLU A 147 -5.90 28.28 0.83
N ILE A 148 -4.95 27.33 0.79
CA ILE A 148 -4.85 26.37 -0.32
C ILE A 148 -6.06 25.44 -0.36
N PHE A 149 -6.62 25.04 0.79
CA PHE A 149 -7.73 24.09 0.84
C PHE A 149 -9.02 24.75 1.32
N THR A 150 -10.12 24.54 0.61
CA THR A 150 -11.44 24.85 1.16
C THR A 150 -11.77 23.93 2.35
N GLY A 151 -12.43 24.45 3.38
CA GLY A 151 -12.77 23.66 4.56
C GLY A 151 -13.62 22.41 4.23
N MET A 152 -14.50 22.49 3.23
CA MET A 152 -15.28 21.34 2.75
C MET A 152 -14.40 20.29 2.06
N ALA A 153 -13.45 20.71 1.22
CA ALA A 153 -12.50 19.81 0.56
C ALA A 153 -11.64 19.05 1.57
N MET A 154 -11.13 19.74 2.60
CA MET A 154 -10.35 19.13 3.67
C MET A 154 -11.18 18.12 4.48
N GLN A 155 -12.43 18.47 4.81
CA GLN A 155 -13.33 17.55 5.50
C GLN A 155 -13.69 16.31 4.67
N MET A 156 -13.86 16.44 3.36
CA MET A 156 -14.11 15.29 2.48
C MET A 156 -12.90 14.36 2.39
N LEU A 157 -11.70 14.91 2.19
CA LEU A 157 -10.45 14.16 2.16
C LEU A 157 -10.24 13.39 3.47
N ALA A 158 -10.30 14.10 4.59
CA ALA A 158 -10.12 13.50 5.91
C ALA A 158 -11.19 12.45 6.22
N GLY A 159 -12.45 12.71 5.84
CA GLY A 159 -13.55 11.75 6.03
C GLY A 159 -13.34 10.46 5.23
N LYS A 160 -12.90 10.57 3.98
CA LYS A 160 -12.65 9.40 3.13
C LYS A 160 -11.45 8.59 3.62
N VAL A 161 -10.36 9.23 4.03
CA VAL A 161 -9.17 8.52 4.55
C VAL A 161 -9.46 7.85 5.88
N ALA A 162 -10.13 8.55 6.80
CA ALA A 162 -10.53 7.99 8.11
C ALA A 162 -11.46 6.78 7.97
N ALA A 163 -12.37 6.78 7.00
CA ALA A 163 -13.27 5.67 6.76
C ALA A 163 -12.59 4.41 6.20
N ILE A 164 -11.48 4.57 5.46
CA ILE A 164 -10.80 3.45 4.77
C ILE A 164 -9.63 2.90 5.60
N SER A 165 -8.78 3.78 6.12
CA SER A 165 -7.52 3.38 6.78
C SER A 165 -7.26 4.12 8.08
N GLY A 166 -7.54 5.43 8.12
CA GLY A 166 -7.15 6.31 9.23
C GLY A 166 -5.64 6.52 9.34
N ASP A 167 -4.87 6.26 8.27
CA ASP A 167 -3.43 6.55 8.21
C ASP A 167 -3.19 7.99 7.73
N VAL A 168 -2.51 8.78 8.57
CA VAL A 168 -2.17 10.17 8.26
C VAL A 168 -1.18 10.28 7.10
N ARG A 169 -0.31 9.28 6.87
CA ARG A 169 0.61 9.30 5.72
C ARG A 169 -0.15 9.34 4.42
N ARG A 170 -1.16 8.47 4.29
CA ARG A 170 -2.08 8.44 3.14
C ARG A 170 -2.83 9.77 2.98
N ALA A 171 -3.30 10.36 4.07
CA ALA A 171 -3.98 11.66 4.01
C ALA A 171 -3.07 12.75 3.44
N LEU A 172 -1.81 12.81 3.88
CA LEU A 172 -0.82 13.78 3.42
C LEU A 172 -0.42 13.53 1.95
N ASP A 173 -0.22 12.27 1.55
CA ASP A 173 0.11 11.91 0.16
C ASP A 173 -1.01 12.30 -0.81
N ILE A 174 -2.27 12.05 -0.43
CA ILE A 174 -3.43 12.46 -1.22
C ILE A 174 -3.52 13.98 -1.29
N SER A 175 -3.31 14.67 -0.16
CA SER A 175 -3.33 16.13 -0.12
C SER A 175 -2.28 16.72 -1.06
N ARG A 176 -1.06 16.16 -1.06
CA ARG A 176 -0.01 16.53 -2.02
C ARG A 176 -0.46 16.34 -3.46
N ARG A 177 -0.99 15.16 -3.80
CA ARG A 177 -1.42 14.84 -5.16
C ARG A 177 -2.55 15.75 -5.65
N VAL A 178 -3.43 16.20 -4.76
CA VAL A 178 -4.47 17.18 -5.09
C VAL A 178 -3.86 18.53 -5.47
N VAL A 179 -2.88 19.01 -4.70
CA VAL A 179 -2.19 20.26 -5.01
C VAL A 179 -1.43 20.17 -6.34
N GLU A 180 -0.73 19.06 -6.59
CA GLU A 180 -0.02 18.81 -7.85
C GLU A 180 -0.97 18.82 -9.07
N LEU A 181 -2.19 18.29 -8.91
CA LEU A 181 -3.22 18.31 -9.95
C LEU A 181 -3.77 19.72 -10.21
N ALA A 182 -4.03 20.48 -9.14
CA ALA A 182 -4.48 21.86 -9.25
C ALA A 182 -3.41 22.74 -9.93
N GLU A 183 -2.13 22.50 -9.64
CA GLU A 183 -1.00 23.17 -10.29
C GLU A 183 -0.88 22.80 -11.78
N SER A 184 -1.01 21.51 -12.10
CA SER A 184 -0.95 21.02 -13.48
C SER A 184 -2.05 21.60 -14.37
N GLN A 185 -3.28 21.70 -13.85
CA GLN A 185 -4.40 22.32 -14.56
C GLN A 185 -4.19 23.82 -14.80
N LYS A 186 -3.64 24.55 -13.81
CA LYS A 186 -3.28 25.97 -13.96
C LYS A 186 -2.20 26.18 -15.02
N SER A 187 -1.21 25.29 -15.08
CA SER A 187 -0.10 25.37 -16.05
C SER A 187 -0.56 25.11 -17.50
N GLN A 188 -1.57 24.26 -17.71
CA GLN A 188 -2.17 24.04 -19.03
C GLN A 188 -2.99 25.25 -19.53
N VAL A 189 -3.59 26.02 -18.63
CA VAL A 189 -4.36 27.22 -18.99
C VAL A 189 -3.44 28.41 -19.31
N LEU A 190 -2.20 28.40 -18.83
CA LEU A 190 -1.20 29.45 -19.04
C LEU A 190 -0.25 29.18 -20.22
N GLN A 191 -0.69 28.50 -21.29
CA GLN A 191 0.12 28.42 -22.51
C GLN A 191 0.33 29.82 -23.11
N PRO A 192 1.53 30.12 -23.65
CA PRO A 192 1.85 31.45 -24.13
C PRO A 192 0.95 31.79 -25.31
N ALA A 193 0.25 32.94 -25.22
CA ALA A 193 -0.26 33.59 -26.41
C ALA A 193 0.94 33.75 -27.35
N VAL A 194 0.87 33.12 -28.53
CA VAL A 194 1.80 33.36 -29.63
C VAL A 194 1.85 34.86 -29.87
N ASP A 195 3.01 35.46 -29.56
CA ASP A 195 3.31 36.87 -29.77
C ASP A 195 3.12 37.22 -31.25
N ASN A 196 1.98 37.81 -31.57
CA ASN A 196 1.81 38.59 -32.79
C ASN A 196 1.65 40.07 -32.40
N GLN A 197 2.80 40.74 -32.38
CA GLN A 197 3.09 42.14 -32.70
C GLN A 197 2.17 43.28 -32.21
N ASN A 198 2.86 44.30 -31.68
CA ASN A 198 2.50 45.73 -31.66
C ASN A 198 1.28 46.16 -30.82
N ASN A 199 1.52 46.63 -29.59
CA ASN A 199 1.44 48.06 -29.31
C ASN A 199 1.88 48.41 -27.87
N GLY A 200 2.54 49.57 -27.75
CA GLY A 200 3.09 50.09 -26.51
C GLY A 200 2.04 50.38 -25.44
N GLY A 201 2.36 49.95 -24.23
CA GLY A 201 1.64 50.28 -23.00
C GLY A 201 2.42 49.75 -21.80
N SER A 202 2.76 50.67 -20.90
CA SER A 202 3.51 50.55 -19.64
C SER A 202 3.47 49.19 -18.91
N PRO A 203 4.55 48.77 -18.23
CA PRO A 203 4.61 47.50 -17.51
C PRO A 203 3.60 47.49 -16.35
N LYS A 204 2.50 46.76 -16.52
CA LYS A 204 1.59 46.44 -15.42
C LYS A 204 2.31 45.47 -14.48
N LYS A 205 2.64 46.01 -13.31
CA LYS A 205 3.02 45.36 -12.06
C LYS A 205 2.34 43.98 -11.93
N VAL A 206 3.13 42.91 -11.97
CA VAL A 206 2.70 41.55 -11.62
C VAL A 206 2.31 41.58 -10.15
N MET A 207 1.01 41.59 -9.87
CA MET A 207 0.48 41.37 -8.52
C MET A 207 0.65 39.89 -8.16
N PRO A 208 0.92 39.54 -6.88
CA PRO A 208 1.04 38.15 -6.49
C PRO A 208 -0.31 37.48 -6.72
N ALA A 209 -0.31 36.40 -7.51
CA ALA A 209 -1.50 35.64 -7.81
C ALA A 209 -2.12 35.14 -6.50
N VAL A 210 -3.32 35.60 -6.18
CA VAL A 210 -4.15 34.97 -5.15
C VAL A 210 -4.39 33.54 -5.61
N GLU A 211 -3.73 32.60 -4.95
CA GLU A 211 -3.86 31.18 -5.24
C GLU A 211 -5.32 30.79 -5.02
N LYS A 212 -6.04 30.48 -6.11
CA LYS A 212 -7.39 29.93 -5.96
C LYS A 212 -7.33 28.66 -5.10
N PRO A 213 -8.20 28.56 -4.07
CA PRO A 213 -8.26 27.38 -3.22
C PRO A 213 -8.67 26.16 -4.04
N VAL A 214 -8.13 25.00 -3.68
CA VAL A 214 -8.47 23.69 -4.21
C VAL A 214 -9.97 23.45 -4.07
N ASP A 215 -10.62 23.18 -5.20
CA ASP A 215 -12.05 22.93 -5.26
C ASP A 215 -12.35 21.46 -4.90
N LEU A 216 -13.57 21.21 -4.41
CA LEU A 216 -14.06 19.89 -4.04
C LEU A 216 -13.92 18.88 -5.19
N LYS A 217 -14.07 19.33 -6.43
CA LYS A 217 -13.96 18.51 -7.65
C LYS A 217 -12.58 17.90 -7.83
N GLU A 218 -11.53 18.63 -7.50
CA GLU A 218 -10.14 18.16 -7.63
C GLU A 218 -9.87 17.05 -6.60
N VAL A 219 -10.30 17.27 -5.35
CA VAL A 219 -10.23 16.27 -4.28
C VAL A 219 -10.98 15.00 -4.64
N VAL A 220 -12.21 15.12 -5.13
CA VAL A 220 -13.02 13.94 -5.53
C VAL A 220 -12.37 13.19 -6.68
N THR A 221 -11.82 13.90 -7.67
CA THR A 221 -11.09 13.28 -8.78
C THR A 221 -9.91 12.46 -8.29
N VAL A 222 -9.09 13.00 -7.37
CA VAL A 222 -7.94 12.27 -6.80
C VAL A 222 -8.38 11.11 -5.92
N LEU A 223 -9.40 11.31 -5.07
CA LEU A 223 -9.91 10.26 -4.20
C LEU A 223 -10.48 9.09 -5.01
N ASN A 224 -11.20 9.37 -6.09
CA ASN A 224 -11.66 8.33 -7.02
C ASN A 224 -10.46 7.70 -7.76
N GLY A 225 -9.45 8.49 -8.13
CA GLY A 225 -8.14 8.04 -8.61
C GLY A 225 -7.49 6.96 -7.74
N VAL A 226 -7.47 7.19 -6.43
CA VAL A 226 -6.71 6.39 -5.45
C VAL A 226 -7.53 5.23 -4.86
N TYR A 227 -8.82 5.45 -4.60
CA TYR A 227 -9.68 4.49 -3.91
C TYR A 227 -10.85 3.97 -4.74
N GLY A 228 -11.08 4.51 -5.93
CA GLY A 228 -12.14 4.08 -6.84
C GLY A 228 -11.74 2.86 -7.65
N GLY A 229 -11.37 1.76 -6.98
CA GLY A 229 -10.90 0.49 -7.53
C GLY A 229 -11.85 -0.25 -8.48
N SER A 230 -12.81 0.44 -9.08
CA SER A 230 -13.69 -0.01 -10.17
C SER A 230 -14.26 1.14 -11.01
N GLN A 231 -14.18 2.40 -10.57
CA GLN A 231 -14.76 3.55 -11.28
C GLN A 231 -13.77 4.29 -12.18
N ASN A 232 -12.45 4.08 -12.05
CA ASN A 232 -11.49 4.62 -13.03
C ASN A 232 -11.34 3.77 -14.28
N ILE A 233 -11.93 2.57 -14.31
CA ILE A 233 -12.05 1.80 -15.56
C ILE A 233 -12.85 2.61 -16.59
N GLU A 234 -13.71 3.54 -16.15
CA GLU A 234 -14.48 4.40 -17.03
C GLU A 234 -13.67 5.56 -17.65
N LYS A 235 -12.50 5.93 -17.08
CA LYS A 235 -11.77 7.16 -17.47
C LYS A 235 -10.36 6.95 -18.02
N GLU A 236 -9.75 5.79 -17.82
CA GLU A 236 -8.64 5.43 -18.70
C GLU A 236 -9.24 5.06 -20.06
N GLU A 237 -8.75 5.67 -21.13
CA GLU A 237 -9.02 5.29 -22.53
C GLU A 237 -8.50 3.88 -22.87
N ASP A 238 -8.60 2.94 -21.92
CA ASP A 238 -8.16 1.55 -22.03
C ASP A 238 -9.29 0.71 -22.64
N THR A 239 -9.75 1.13 -23.83
CA THR A 239 -10.62 0.30 -24.64
C THR A 239 -9.88 -1.00 -24.92
N PHE A 240 -10.29 -2.09 -24.26
CA PHE A 240 -9.69 -3.40 -24.49
C PHE A 240 -9.64 -3.70 -25.99
N PRO A 241 -8.48 -4.09 -26.55
CA PRO A 241 -8.41 -4.61 -27.91
C PRO A 241 -9.47 -5.68 -28.15
N LEU A 242 -10.04 -5.71 -29.35
CA LEU A 242 -11.16 -6.59 -29.71
C LEU A 242 -10.91 -8.06 -29.33
N GLN A 243 -9.66 -8.54 -29.49
CA GLN A 243 -9.28 -9.91 -29.14
C GLN A 243 -9.31 -10.18 -27.63
N GLN A 244 -8.93 -9.18 -26.81
CA GLN A 244 -9.05 -9.25 -25.35
C GLN A 244 -10.53 -9.27 -24.94
N LYS A 245 -11.37 -8.43 -25.56
CA LYS A 245 -12.83 -8.43 -25.33
C LYS A 245 -13.46 -9.79 -25.64
N LEU A 246 -13.16 -10.36 -26.81
CA LEU A 246 -13.70 -11.66 -27.24
C LEU A 246 -13.26 -12.81 -26.33
N LEU A 247 -11.99 -12.82 -25.90
CA LEU A 247 -11.46 -13.80 -24.96
C LEU A 247 -12.22 -13.73 -23.64
N LEU A 248 -12.36 -12.52 -23.11
CA LEU A 248 -13.05 -12.23 -21.87
C LEU A 248 -14.53 -12.64 -21.91
N CYS A 249 -15.24 -12.32 -23.00
CA CYS A 249 -16.62 -12.77 -23.22
C CYS A 249 -16.73 -14.29 -23.33
N SER A 250 -15.77 -14.95 -23.98
CA SER A 250 -15.74 -16.41 -24.12
C SER A 250 -15.53 -17.08 -22.76
N LEU A 251 -14.67 -16.52 -21.91
CA LEU A 251 -14.48 -17.00 -20.54
C LEU A 251 -15.76 -16.84 -19.72
N MET A 252 -16.40 -15.68 -19.82
CA MET A 252 -17.64 -15.38 -19.13
C MET A 252 -18.78 -16.33 -19.53
N LEU A 253 -18.89 -16.64 -20.82
CA LEU A 253 -19.84 -17.63 -21.34
C LEU A 253 -19.62 -19.01 -20.70
N ILE A 254 -18.36 -19.45 -20.59
CA ILE A 254 -18.01 -20.72 -19.92
C ILE A 254 -18.36 -20.69 -18.43
N LEU A 255 -18.08 -19.59 -17.72
CA LEU A 255 -18.35 -19.48 -16.29
C LEU A 255 -19.86 -19.39 -15.96
N ASN A 256 -20.64 -18.74 -16.82
CA ASN A 256 -22.09 -18.54 -16.62
C ASN A 256 -22.93 -19.75 -17.03
N LYS A 257 -22.58 -20.39 -18.16
CA LYS A 257 -23.42 -21.40 -18.81
C LYS A 257 -22.74 -22.77 -18.91
N GLY A 258 -21.44 -22.86 -18.63
CA GLY A 258 -20.70 -24.11 -18.65
C GLY A 258 -20.96 -24.98 -17.43
N ARG A 259 -21.04 -26.31 -17.65
CA ARG A 259 -21.22 -27.32 -16.57
C ARG A 259 -20.00 -27.47 -15.67
N ASN A 260 -18.81 -27.14 -16.17
CA ASN A 260 -17.56 -27.23 -15.43
C ASN A 260 -16.87 -25.87 -15.41
N LYS A 261 -16.70 -25.32 -14.21
CA LYS A 261 -16.09 -24.00 -13.95
C LYS A 261 -14.56 -24.04 -13.90
N ASP A 262 -13.95 -25.23 -13.92
CA ASP A 262 -12.51 -25.35 -14.15
C ASP A 262 -12.21 -25.11 -15.64
N VAL A 263 -11.68 -23.92 -15.94
CA VAL A 263 -11.34 -23.51 -17.32
C VAL A 263 -9.84 -23.61 -17.54
N THR A 264 -9.43 -24.39 -18.53
CA THR A 264 -8.05 -24.41 -19.03
C THR A 264 -7.87 -23.47 -20.20
N VAL A 265 -6.65 -22.98 -20.43
CA VAL A 265 -6.33 -22.12 -21.58
C VAL A 265 -6.72 -22.80 -22.90
N GLY A 266 -6.46 -24.10 -23.04
CA GLY A 266 -6.84 -24.85 -24.25
C GLY A 266 -8.35 -24.89 -24.47
N LYS A 267 -9.14 -25.19 -23.44
CA LYS A 267 -10.61 -25.21 -23.53
C LYS A 267 -11.18 -23.82 -23.83
N LEU A 268 -10.60 -22.79 -23.22
CA LEU A 268 -10.98 -21.41 -23.49
C LEU A 268 -10.72 -21.02 -24.94
N HIS A 269 -9.58 -21.44 -25.51
CA HIS A 269 -9.23 -21.17 -26.91
C HIS A 269 -10.21 -21.80 -27.91
N GLU A 270 -10.70 -23.01 -27.63
CA GLU A 270 -11.68 -23.69 -28.48
C GLU A 270 -13.02 -22.94 -28.53
N VAL A 271 -13.52 -22.51 -27.37
CA VAL A 271 -14.76 -21.72 -27.28
C VAL A 271 -14.56 -20.36 -27.95
N TYR A 272 -13.44 -19.69 -27.68
CA TYR A 272 -13.08 -18.44 -28.33
C TYR A 272 -13.05 -18.56 -29.87
N LYS A 273 -12.46 -19.63 -30.42
CA LYS A 273 -12.49 -19.90 -31.88
C LYS A 273 -13.90 -20.04 -32.43
N LYS A 274 -14.81 -20.71 -31.72
CA LYS A 274 -16.21 -20.83 -32.13
C LYS A 274 -16.91 -19.47 -32.13
N VAL A 275 -16.69 -18.66 -31.10
CA VAL A 275 -17.23 -17.29 -30.98
C VAL A 275 -16.72 -16.39 -32.10
N CYS A 276 -15.41 -16.42 -32.40
CA CYS A 276 -14.81 -15.67 -33.50
C CYS A 276 -15.40 -16.06 -34.87
N LYS A 277 -15.53 -17.37 -35.14
CA LYS A 277 -16.11 -17.87 -36.40
C LYS A 277 -17.53 -17.36 -36.64
N LYS A 278 -18.38 -17.38 -35.60
CA LYS A 278 -19.76 -16.89 -35.71
C LYS A 278 -19.87 -15.40 -35.99
N ARG A 279 -18.93 -14.62 -35.48
CA ARG A 279 -18.88 -13.17 -35.69
C ARG A 279 -18.10 -12.78 -36.95
N ASN A 280 -17.67 -13.75 -37.74
CA ASN A 280 -16.85 -13.54 -38.94
C ASN A 280 -15.53 -12.78 -38.63
N ILE A 281 -14.94 -13.06 -37.47
CA ILE A 281 -13.65 -12.50 -37.03
C ILE A 281 -12.59 -13.58 -37.09
N LEU A 282 -11.39 -13.22 -37.55
CA LEU A 282 -10.24 -14.12 -37.56
C LEU A 282 -9.79 -14.43 -36.13
N ALA A 283 -9.81 -15.72 -35.79
CA ALA A 283 -9.36 -16.20 -34.49
C ALA A 283 -7.83 -16.28 -34.47
N VAL A 284 -7.26 -15.83 -33.36
CA VAL A 284 -5.83 -15.85 -33.07
C VAL A 284 -5.34 -17.29 -32.85
N ASP A 285 -4.08 -17.58 -33.20
CA ASP A 285 -3.46 -18.89 -32.96
C ASP A 285 -3.29 -19.15 -31.45
N ILE A 286 -2.94 -20.38 -31.06
CA ILE A 286 -2.83 -20.71 -29.62
C ILE A 286 -1.65 -19.99 -28.94
N SER A 287 -0.58 -19.69 -29.67
CA SER A 287 0.63 -19.08 -29.12
C SER A 287 0.40 -17.60 -28.81
N GLU A 288 -0.17 -16.86 -29.78
CA GLU A 288 -0.61 -15.49 -29.58
C GLU A 288 -1.76 -15.42 -28.55
N PHE A 289 -2.68 -16.39 -28.53
CA PHE A 289 -3.74 -16.44 -27.52
C PHE A 289 -3.21 -16.53 -26.10
N VAL A 290 -2.15 -17.31 -25.85
CA VAL A 290 -1.47 -17.35 -24.55
C VAL A 290 -0.86 -15.97 -24.22
N GLY A 291 -0.29 -15.28 -25.21
CA GLY A 291 0.18 -13.90 -25.07
C GLY A 291 -0.94 -12.94 -24.68
N VAL A 292 -2.11 -13.04 -25.32
CA VAL A 292 -3.30 -12.23 -24.97
C VAL A 292 -3.77 -12.54 -23.55
N CYS A 293 -3.81 -13.81 -23.13
CA CYS A 293 -4.11 -14.17 -21.74
C CYS A 293 -3.13 -13.52 -20.76
N SER A 294 -1.83 -13.52 -21.07
CA SER A 294 -0.80 -12.92 -20.23
C SER A 294 -0.97 -11.39 -20.12
N LEU A 295 -1.32 -10.70 -21.21
CA LEU A 295 -1.61 -9.26 -21.19
C LEU A 295 -2.85 -8.90 -20.35
N ILE A 296 -3.81 -9.81 -20.24
CA ILE A 296 -4.99 -9.62 -19.38
C ILE A 296 -4.63 -9.95 -17.93
N GLU A 297 -3.75 -10.92 -17.70
CA GLU A 297 -3.21 -11.24 -16.38
C GLU A 297 -2.38 -10.08 -15.80
N THR A 298 -1.59 -9.37 -16.62
CA THR A 298 -0.87 -8.17 -16.15
C THR A 298 -1.80 -7.03 -15.74
N ARG A 299 -3.03 -6.98 -16.28
CA ARG A 299 -4.10 -6.07 -15.83
C ARG A 299 -4.80 -6.54 -14.55
N GLY A 300 -4.47 -7.72 -14.02
CA GLY A 300 -5.04 -8.27 -12.79
C GLY A 300 -6.45 -8.84 -12.93
N ILE A 301 -6.99 -8.92 -14.15
CA ILE A 301 -8.36 -9.41 -14.42
C ILE A 301 -8.41 -10.94 -14.34
N LEU A 302 -7.35 -11.59 -14.84
CA LEU A 302 -7.20 -13.03 -14.86
C LEU A 302 -6.00 -13.45 -14.03
N ARG A 303 -6.08 -14.65 -13.47
CA ARG A 303 -4.95 -15.34 -12.86
C ARG A 303 -4.75 -16.67 -13.54
N ILE A 304 -3.57 -16.87 -14.10
CA ILE A 304 -3.20 -18.10 -14.79
C ILE A 304 -2.36 -18.93 -13.82
N THR A 305 -2.88 -20.10 -13.44
CA THR A 305 -2.19 -21.04 -12.54
C THR A 305 -1.68 -22.23 -13.33
N GLY A 306 -0.35 -22.39 -13.35
CA GLY A 306 0.31 -23.24 -14.32
C GLY A 306 0.61 -24.67 -13.87
N LYS A 307 0.49 -25.59 -14.83
CA LYS A 307 1.24 -26.85 -14.95
C LYS A 307 2.35 -26.66 -16.02
N LYS A 308 3.26 -27.62 -16.23
CA LYS A 308 4.42 -27.49 -17.14
C LYS A 308 4.09 -27.11 -18.60
N GLU A 309 2.85 -27.31 -19.06
CA GLU A 309 2.41 -26.98 -20.42
C GLU A 309 1.40 -25.81 -20.44
N PRO A 310 1.58 -24.79 -21.30
CA PRO A 310 0.72 -23.59 -21.35
C PRO A 310 -0.77 -23.87 -21.61
N ARG A 311 -1.07 -24.91 -22.40
CA ARG A 311 -2.46 -25.29 -22.74
C ARG A 311 -3.23 -25.85 -21.54
N LEU A 312 -2.52 -26.45 -20.58
CA LEU A 312 -3.08 -27.09 -19.40
C LEU A 312 -3.16 -26.15 -18.19
N CYS A 313 -2.66 -24.92 -18.32
CA CYS A 313 -2.79 -23.90 -17.29
C CYS A 313 -4.28 -23.59 -17.04
N LYS A 314 -4.62 -23.43 -15.76
CA LYS A 314 -5.97 -23.06 -15.33
C LYS A 314 -6.10 -21.54 -15.33
N VAL A 315 -7.23 -21.04 -15.82
CA VAL A 315 -7.57 -19.62 -15.88
C VAL A 315 -8.65 -19.34 -14.85
N ASN A 316 -8.35 -18.44 -13.91
CA ASN A 316 -9.29 -17.99 -12.89
C ASN A 316 -9.58 -16.50 -13.09
N LEU A 317 -10.86 -16.14 -13.18
CA LEU A 317 -11.28 -14.74 -13.19
C LEU A 317 -11.15 -14.17 -11.76
N GLN A 318 -10.58 -12.97 -11.63
CA GLN A 318 -10.45 -12.27 -10.34
C GLN A 318 -11.51 -11.17 -10.16
N TRP A 319 -12.07 -10.65 -11.26
CA TRP A 319 -13.11 -9.63 -11.23
C TRP A 319 -14.51 -10.21 -11.07
N ASP A 320 -15.39 -9.43 -10.45
CA ASP A 320 -16.80 -9.75 -10.37
C ASP A 320 -17.53 -9.45 -11.69
N GLN A 321 -18.72 -10.04 -11.87
CA GLN A 321 -19.47 -9.94 -13.12
C GLN A 321 -19.92 -8.50 -13.44
N GLU A 322 -20.19 -7.71 -12.40
CA GLU A 322 -20.61 -6.32 -12.53
C GLU A 322 -19.43 -5.42 -12.94
N GLU A 323 -18.25 -5.62 -12.34
CA GLU A 323 -17.01 -4.91 -12.68
C GLU A 323 -16.62 -5.19 -14.13
N PHE A 324 -16.75 -6.45 -14.55
CA PHE A 324 -16.52 -6.86 -15.93
C PHE A 324 -17.47 -6.18 -16.93
N GLY A 325 -18.76 -6.10 -16.57
CA GLY A 325 -19.79 -5.45 -17.38
C GLY A 325 -19.56 -3.95 -17.55
N ALA A 326 -19.04 -3.29 -16.51
CA ALA A 326 -18.64 -1.89 -16.57
C ALA A 326 -17.40 -1.68 -17.45
N ALA A 327 -16.43 -2.59 -17.35
CA ALA A 327 -15.14 -2.46 -18.01
C ALA A 327 -15.16 -2.62 -19.54
N LEU A 328 -16.01 -3.50 -20.07
CA LEU A 328 -16.02 -3.74 -21.51
C LEU A 328 -16.68 -2.63 -22.32
N GLN A 329 -17.46 -1.75 -21.66
CA GLN A 329 -18.28 -0.64 -22.19
C GLN A 329 -19.27 -1.01 -23.34
N ASP A 330 -19.20 -2.22 -23.87
CA ASP A 330 -19.90 -2.69 -25.06
C ASP A 330 -20.95 -3.76 -24.71
N LYS A 331 -22.03 -3.29 -24.08
CA LYS A 331 -23.08 -4.15 -23.50
C LYS A 331 -23.79 -5.02 -24.54
N ASN A 332 -23.93 -4.54 -25.77
CA ASN A 332 -24.63 -5.25 -26.84
C ASN A 332 -23.82 -6.47 -27.32
N MET A 333 -22.53 -6.27 -27.62
CA MET A 333 -21.64 -7.36 -28.02
C MET A 333 -21.48 -8.41 -26.92
N MET A 334 -21.38 -7.98 -25.65
CA MET A 334 -21.34 -8.89 -24.51
C MET A 334 -22.61 -9.72 -24.35
N ALA A 335 -23.78 -9.07 -24.37
CA ALA A 335 -25.06 -9.74 -24.17
C ALA A 335 -25.29 -10.83 -25.23
N ASP A 336 -24.94 -10.55 -26.48
CA ASP A 336 -25.07 -11.51 -27.57
C ASP A 336 -24.12 -12.72 -27.41
N ILE A 337 -22.89 -12.53 -26.90
CA ILE A 337 -21.94 -13.65 -26.69
C ILE A 337 -22.34 -14.47 -25.46
N ILE A 338 -22.71 -13.83 -24.36
CA ILE A 338 -23.04 -14.50 -23.09
C ILE A 338 -24.33 -15.34 -23.21
N ASN A 339 -25.24 -14.96 -24.12
CA ASN A 339 -26.48 -15.69 -24.36
C ASN A 339 -26.34 -16.79 -25.44
N ASP A 340 -25.24 -16.82 -26.20
CA ASP A 340 -25.04 -17.83 -27.25
C ASP A 340 -24.44 -19.14 -26.71
N THR A 341 -25.30 -19.97 -26.14
CA THR A 341 -24.93 -21.28 -25.57
C THR A 341 -24.42 -22.30 -26.60
N SER A 342 -24.63 -22.06 -27.90
CA SER A 342 -24.20 -23.00 -28.94
C SER A 342 -22.69 -22.94 -29.23
N CYS A 343 -21.97 -21.99 -28.62
CA CYS A 343 -20.51 -21.90 -28.65
C CYS A 343 -19.80 -22.74 -27.57
N LEU A 344 -20.54 -23.33 -26.61
CA LEU A 344 -19.98 -24.10 -25.50
C LEU A 344 -19.50 -25.51 -25.88
#